data_AF-W1W6K0-F1
#
_entry.id   AF-W1W6K0-F1
#
_cell.length_a   1.000
_cell.length_b   1.000
_cell.length_c   1.000
_cell.angle_alpha   90.00
_cell.angle_beta   90.00
_cell.angle_gamma   90.00
#
_symmetry.space_group_name_H-M   'P 1'
#
loop_
_entity.id
_entity.type
_entity.pdbx_description
1 polymer ?
#
loop_
_entity_poly.entity_id
_entity_poly.type
_entity_poly.pdbx_seq_one_letter_code
_entity_poly.pdbx_strand_id
1 'polypeptide(L)'
;MSERVSGFGGSLKAEHGTGRMVAPFVEMEWGKKAYEINRRIKAIFDPERILNPDVMITDDPDVYKKNLKAQCVIDDAFTICMECGFCEKHCPSRNLTLTPRQRIALLRETKRLENEGNFTLASELRKGYEYFGVDTCAACSMCKGLCPLSIDTAQIALSMRRIDPPAPELAKKIYDNFSTTLQMCRAGVSLEGIAGSIITQKAISKITEGLHGVTGVTPYVPKTTPKANRYKLKNRIKPTNFEKVVYFSTCANRAFKPNQGYDDDRSLQQVVESLCNKAHIDIIYPKHIENLCCGLSFENYDDVHERAVKDLHDALMKASQNGKYPIVIDHSACFNHAFKHMPDLEINDIS
;
A
#
# COMPACT_ATOMS: atom_id res chain seq x y z
N MET A 1 -0.82 8.73 36.99
CA MET A 1 -0.55 7.45 36.29
C MET A 1 0.86 6.97 36.60
N SER A 2 1.90 7.79 36.35
CA SER A 2 3.30 7.41 36.53
C SER A 2 3.63 6.89 37.94
N GLU A 3 3.19 7.59 38.99
CA GLU A 3 3.39 7.16 40.39
C GLU A 3 2.82 5.75 40.67
N ARG A 4 1.64 5.44 40.13
CA ARG A 4 1.01 4.12 40.33
C ARG A 4 1.79 3.05 39.58
N VAL A 5 2.16 3.29 38.33
CA VAL A 5 2.89 2.32 37.50
C VAL A 5 4.27 2.02 38.12
N SER A 6 5.04 3.06 38.45
CA SER A 6 6.35 2.90 39.08
C SER A 6 6.24 2.30 40.50
N GLY A 7 5.19 2.62 41.26
CA GLY A 7 4.94 2.05 42.59
C GLY A 7 4.70 0.54 42.59
N PHE A 8 4.23 -0.03 41.47
CA PHE A 8 4.11 -1.48 41.27
C PHE A 8 5.32 -2.11 40.55
N GLY A 9 6.40 -1.34 40.33
CA GLY A 9 7.58 -1.80 39.57
C GLY A 9 7.32 -1.93 38.06
N GLY A 10 6.26 -1.31 37.55
CA GLY A 10 5.93 -1.30 36.12
C GLY A 10 6.76 -0.28 35.33
N SER A 11 6.82 -0.49 34.01
CA SER A 11 7.50 0.43 33.09
C SER A 11 6.59 1.59 32.67
N LEU A 12 7.10 2.83 32.69
CA LEU A 12 6.37 4.02 32.23
C LEU A 12 6.31 4.14 30.70
N LYS A 13 7.04 3.26 30.01
CA LYS A 13 7.26 3.27 28.56
C LYS A 13 7.08 1.87 27.98
N ALA A 14 6.68 1.83 26.72
CA ALA A 14 6.52 0.60 25.95
C ALA A 14 7.38 0.65 24.68
N GLU A 15 6.91 0.02 23.60
CA GLU A 15 7.64 -0.25 22.35
C GLU A 15 8.33 0.97 21.70
N HIS A 16 7.78 2.18 21.86
CA HIS A 16 8.21 3.37 21.11
C HIS A 16 9.18 4.31 21.87
N GLY A 17 9.76 3.82 22.97
CA GLY A 17 10.80 4.55 23.72
C GLY A 17 10.26 5.70 24.58
N THR A 18 11.15 6.61 24.97
CA THR A 18 10.84 7.72 25.87
C THR A 18 10.92 9.05 25.15
N GLY A 19 9.76 9.68 24.91
CA GLY A 19 9.67 11.04 24.41
C GLY A 19 9.51 12.09 25.52
N ARG A 20 9.35 13.36 25.12
CA ARG A 20 9.08 14.50 26.01
C ARG A 20 7.87 14.30 26.93
N MET A 21 6.87 13.55 26.47
CA MET A 21 5.67 13.24 27.25
C MET A 21 5.97 12.49 28.56
N VAL A 22 7.06 11.72 28.60
CA VAL A 22 7.41 10.84 29.72
C VAL A 22 8.71 11.28 30.41
N ALA A 23 9.55 12.08 29.75
CA ALA A 23 10.88 12.47 30.23
C ALA A 23 10.91 12.98 31.69
N PRO A 24 9.99 13.85 32.15
CA PRO A 24 9.98 14.31 33.56
C PRO A 24 9.78 13.21 34.60
N PHE A 25 9.22 12.06 34.19
CA PHE A 25 8.87 10.97 35.10
C PHE A 25 9.88 9.83 35.08
N VAL A 26 10.91 9.89 34.23
CA VAL A 26 11.90 8.81 34.05
C VAL A 26 12.67 8.50 35.32
N GLU A 27 13.00 9.52 36.13
CA GLU A 27 13.68 9.33 37.41
C GLU A 27 12.86 8.44 38.37
N MET A 28 11.53 8.49 38.30
CA MET A 28 10.66 7.64 39.14
C MET A 28 10.80 6.16 38.79
N GLU A 29 11.07 5.84 37.52
CA GLU A 29 11.24 4.47 37.04
C GLU A 29 12.69 3.98 37.26
N TRP A 30 13.68 4.81 36.94
CA TRP A 30 15.10 4.42 37.01
C TRP A 30 15.68 4.55 38.42
N GLY A 31 15.09 5.40 39.25
CA GLY A 31 15.66 5.84 40.51
C GLY A 31 16.76 6.89 40.31
N LYS A 32 16.90 7.75 41.33
CA LYS A 32 17.83 8.89 41.34
C LYS A 32 19.26 8.54 40.95
N LYS A 33 19.79 7.43 41.46
CA LYS A 33 21.18 7.02 41.21
C LYS A 33 21.43 6.72 39.72
N ALA A 34 20.54 5.95 39.09
CA ALA A 34 20.67 5.61 37.68
C ALA A 34 20.40 6.82 36.78
N TYR A 35 19.42 7.66 37.13
CA TYR A 35 19.15 8.89 36.40
C TYR A 35 20.36 9.82 36.37
N GLU A 36 20.99 10.08 37.52
CA GLU A 36 22.20 10.93 37.61
C GLU A 36 23.41 10.38 36.84
N ILE A 37 23.60 9.05 36.80
CA ILE A 37 24.61 8.43 35.94
C ILE A 37 24.34 8.75 34.46
N ASN A 38 23.10 8.60 34.01
CA ASN A 38 22.72 8.91 32.63
C ASN A 38 22.88 10.39 32.31
N ARG A 39 22.59 11.30 33.26
CA ARG A 39 22.86 12.74 33.11
C ARG A 39 24.35 13.04 32.92
N ARG A 40 25.22 12.39 33.69
CA ARG A 40 26.67 12.53 33.54
C ARG A 40 27.17 12.00 32.21
N ILE A 41 26.68 10.84 31.77
CA ILE A 41 26.98 10.28 30.45
C ILE A 41 26.56 11.27 29.36
N LYS A 42 25.32 11.77 29.44
CA LYS A 42 24.80 12.77 28.49
C LYS A 42 25.67 14.02 28.41
N ALA A 43 26.12 14.54 29.55
CA ALA A 43 26.98 15.73 29.60
C ALA A 43 28.38 15.49 28.99
N ILE A 44 28.91 14.26 29.05
CA ILE A 44 30.20 13.91 28.43
C ILE A 44 30.08 13.87 26.89
N PHE A 45 29.01 13.26 26.38
CA PHE A 45 28.83 13.09 24.93
C PHE A 45 28.18 14.28 24.23
N ASP A 46 27.42 15.10 24.96
CA ASP A 46 26.66 16.22 24.43
C ASP A 46 26.71 17.41 25.41
N PRO A 47 27.89 18.05 25.58
CA PRO A 47 28.09 19.15 26.52
C PRO A 47 27.23 20.37 26.20
N GLU A 48 26.90 20.58 24.92
CA GLU A 48 26.04 21.67 24.44
C GLU A 48 24.54 21.30 24.45
N ARG A 49 24.19 20.05 24.79
CA ARG A 49 22.81 19.54 24.87
C ARG A 49 22.01 19.63 23.55
N ILE A 50 22.68 19.52 22.41
CA ILE A 50 22.06 19.63 21.09
C ILE A 50 21.44 18.32 20.59
N LEU A 51 21.88 17.17 21.10
CA LEU A 51 21.43 15.86 20.64
C LEU A 51 20.14 15.45 21.38
N ASN A 52 18.98 15.50 20.72
CA ASN A 52 17.67 15.12 21.29
C ASN A 52 17.34 15.84 22.62
N PRO A 53 17.26 17.19 22.64
CA PRO A 53 16.95 17.96 23.85
C PRO A 53 15.59 17.57 24.44
N ASP A 54 15.57 17.42 25.76
CA ASP A 54 14.39 17.06 26.59
C ASP A 54 13.77 15.69 26.30
N VAL A 55 14.52 14.80 25.64
CA VAL A 55 14.13 13.40 25.41
C VAL A 55 14.90 12.53 26.41
N MET A 56 14.19 11.67 27.15
CA MET A 56 14.68 10.88 28.30
C MET A 56 15.17 11.68 29.52
N ILE A 57 15.98 12.71 29.29
CA ILE A 57 16.55 13.59 30.31
C ILE A 57 16.08 15.00 30.02
N THR A 58 15.45 15.61 31.00
CA THR A 58 14.98 17.00 30.91
C THR A 58 15.12 17.66 32.27
N ASP A 59 15.38 18.96 32.26
CA ASP A 59 15.31 19.82 33.45
C ASP A 59 13.96 20.56 33.51
N ASP A 60 13.09 20.40 32.50
CA ASP A 60 11.77 21.04 32.42
C ASP A 60 10.66 20.06 32.87
N PRO A 61 10.11 20.23 34.08
CA PRO A 61 9.09 19.33 34.61
C PRO A 61 7.77 19.41 33.82
N ASP A 62 7.55 20.49 33.07
CA ASP A 62 6.33 20.75 32.31
C ASP A 62 6.49 20.51 30.81
N VAL A 63 7.61 19.92 30.36
CA VAL A 63 7.87 19.72 28.91
C VAL A 63 6.78 18.89 28.23
N TYR A 64 6.13 17.98 28.96
CA TYR A 64 5.01 17.16 28.48
C TYR A 64 3.73 17.95 28.19
N LYS A 65 3.64 19.22 28.59
CA LYS A 65 2.53 20.14 28.32
C LYS A 65 2.82 21.09 27.16
N LYS A 66 4.06 21.13 26.69
CA LYS A 66 4.56 22.12 25.72
C LYS A 66 4.68 21.48 24.34
N ASN A 67 4.58 22.33 23.30
CA ASN A 67 4.82 21.94 21.90
C ASN A 67 4.01 20.69 21.48
N LEU A 68 2.80 20.55 22.01
CA LEU A 68 1.90 19.46 21.65
C LEU A 68 1.54 19.61 20.17
N LYS A 69 1.73 18.53 19.42
CA LYS A 69 1.34 18.50 18.01
C LYS A 69 -0.18 18.67 17.92
N ALA A 70 -0.62 19.74 17.28
CA ALA A 70 -2.04 19.96 17.01
C ALA A 70 -2.59 18.80 16.16
N GLN A 71 -3.67 18.18 16.63
CA GLN A 71 -4.42 17.21 15.85
C GLN A 71 -5.63 17.90 15.24
N CYS A 72 -5.46 18.42 14.02
CA CYS A 72 -6.57 18.95 13.25
C CYS A 72 -7.44 17.81 12.72
N VAL A 73 -8.75 17.94 12.90
CA VAL A 73 -9.74 17.03 12.32
C VAL A 73 -9.76 17.25 10.82
N ILE A 74 -9.55 16.16 10.08
CA ILE A 74 -9.65 16.11 8.61
C ILE A 74 -10.89 15.28 8.26
N ASP A 75 -10.74 14.14 7.60
CA ASP A 75 -11.79 13.13 7.48
C ASP A 75 -11.74 12.17 8.69
N ASP A 76 -12.89 11.67 9.15
CA ASP A 76 -12.98 10.76 10.29
C ASP A 76 -12.13 9.49 10.10
N ALA A 77 -12.07 8.96 8.86
CA ALA A 77 -11.29 7.76 8.53
C ALA A 77 -9.77 7.98 8.69
N PHE A 78 -9.29 9.23 8.61
CA PHE A 78 -7.87 9.56 8.69
C PHE A 78 -7.49 10.30 9.97
N THR A 79 -8.46 10.93 10.64
CA THR A 79 -8.25 11.69 11.88
C THR A 79 -7.69 10.81 12.99
N ILE A 80 -8.10 9.53 13.04
CA ILE A 80 -7.60 8.55 14.01
C ILE A 80 -6.10 8.20 13.86
N CYS A 81 -5.44 8.59 12.76
CA CYS A 81 -4.03 8.25 12.53
C CYS A 81 -3.10 8.79 13.62
N MET A 82 -2.45 7.91 14.37
CA MET A 82 -1.46 8.27 15.40
C MET A 82 -0.05 8.50 14.83
N GLU A 83 0.11 8.49 13.51
CA GLU A 83 1.38 8.77 12.82
C GLU A 83 2.56 7.84 13.19
N CYS A 84 2.27 6.57 13.52
CA CYS A 84 3.29 5.58 13.90
C CYS A 84 4.23 5.14 12.77
N GLY A 85 3.85 5.32 11.50
CA GLY A 85 4.70 5.03 10.34
C GLY A 85 4.79 3.55 9.91
N PHE A 86 4.09 2.62 10.56
CA PHE A 86 4.08 1.20 10.16
C PHE A 86 3.68 0.97 8.70
N CYS A 87 2.78 1.81 8.19
CA CYS A 87 2.28 1.77 6.82
C CYS A 87 3.33 2.19 5.77
N GLU A 88 4.43 2.85 6.16
CA GLU A 88 5.42 3.35 5.21
C GLU A 88 6.22 2.21 4.57
N LYS A 89 6.53 1.16 5.34
CA LYS A 89 7.52 0.14 4.95
C LYS A 89 7.14 -0.68 3.70
N HIS A 90 5.85 -0.85 3.42
CA HIS A 90 5.35 -1.56 2.22
C HIS A 90 4.69 -0.62 1.20
N CYS A 91 4.80 0.71 1.36
CA CYS A 91 4.26 1.60 0.36
C CYS A 91 5.13 1.55 -0.91
N PRO A 92 4.59 1.14 -2.07
CA PRO A 92 5.38 1.03 -3.30
C PRO A 92 5.90 2.39 -3.78
N SER A 93 5.25 3.49 -3.37
CA SER A 93 5.61 4.85 -3.75
C SER A 93 6.57 5.52 -2.76
N ARG A 94 7.03 4.83 -1.69
CA ARG A 94 7.89 5.40 -0.63
C ARG A 94 9.19 6.02 -1.16
N ASN A 95 9.78 5.44 -2.19
CA ASN A 95 11.04 5.92 -2.78
C ASN A 95 10.83 6.92 -3.92
N LEU A 96 9.57 7.22 -4.26
CA LEU A 96 9.20 8.18 -5.29
C LEU A 96 8.64 9.47 -4.68
N THR A 97 7.85 9.36 -3.62
CA THR A 97 6.96 10.43 -3.15
C THR A 97 6.61 10.25 -1.66
N LEU A 98 5.56 10.94 -1.19
CA LEU A 98 4.97 10.79 0.12
C LEU A 98 4.51 9.36 0.39
N THR A 99 4.87 8.90 1.58
CA THR A 99 4.35 7.67 2.19
C THR A 99 2.92 7.87 2.71
N PRO A 100 2.20 6.79 3.05
CA PRO A 100 0.84 6.87 3.59
C PRO A 100 0.71 7.78 4.83
N ARG A 101 1.67 7.72 5.76
CA ARG A 101 1.67 8.60 6.94
C ARG A 101 1.86 10.07 6.53
N GLN A 102 2.81 10.34 5.64
CA GLN A 102 3.10 11.70 5.19
C GLN A 102 1.93 12.32 4.42
N ARG A 103 1.19 11.52 3.65
CA ARG A 103 -0.06 11.92 3.00
C ARG A 103 -1.08 12.48 4.01
N ILE A 104 -1.37 11.71 5.06
CA ILE A 104 -2.26 12.17 6.15
C ILE A 104 -1.69 13.41 6.85
N ALA A 105 -0.38 13.44 7.12
CA ALA A 105 0.25 14.56 7.79
C ALA A 105 0.11 15.88 7.01
N LEU A 106 0.25 15.86 5.68
CA LEU A 106 0.06 17.06 4.85
C LEU A 106 -1.40 17.50 4.74
N LEU A 107 -2.36 16.57 4.72
CA LEU A 107 -3.78 16.94 4.80
C LEU A 107 -4.09 17.65 6.12
N ARG A 108 -3.55 17.14 7.24
CA ARG A 108 -3.69 17.79 8.55
C ARG A 108 -3.04 19.16 8.59
N GLU A 109 -1.85 19.28 8.03
CA GLU A 109 -1.14 20.56 8.00
C GLU A 109 -1.87 21.59 7.14
N THR A 110 -2.39 21.16 5.98
CA THR A 110 -3.24 22.00 5.14
C THR A 110 -4.43 22.50 5.95
N LYS A 111 -5.11 21.62 6.69
CA LYS A 111 -6.26 21.99 7.52
C LYS A 111 -5.90 22.92 8.69
N ARG A 112 -4.73 22.72 9.31
CA ARG A 112 -4.21 23.60 10.35
C ARG A 112 -4.03 25.03 9.82
N LEU A 113 -3.38 25.17 8.67
CA LEU A 113 -3.15 26.46 8.02
C LEU A 113 -4.45 27.18 7.69
N GLU A 114 -5.47 26.46 7.23
CA GLU A 114 -6.80 27.05 6.99
C GLU A 114 -7.46 27.55 8.26
N ASN A 115 -7.40 26.78 9.35
CA ASN A 115 -7.98 27.19 10.62
C ASN A 115 -7.27 28.43 11.20
N GLU A 116 -6.00 28.65 10.83
CA GLU A 116 -5.22 29.84 11.19
C GLU A 116 -5.38 31.00 10.19
N GLY A 117 -6.18 30.83 9.12
CA GLY A 117 -6.39 31.84 8.09
C GLY A 117 -5.26 31.99 7.07
N ASN A 118 -4.26 31.09 7.07
CA ASN A 118 -3.15 31.08 6.11
C ASN A 118 -3.53 30.33 4.82
N PHE A 119 -4.50 30.89 4.08
CA PHE A 119 -5.05 30.25 2.88
C PHE A 119 -4.06 30.19 1.71
N THR A 120 -3.10 31.12 1.62
CA THR A 120 -2.08 31.12 0.56
C THR A 120 -1.23 29.86 0.63
N LEU A 121 -0.63 29.58 1.79
CA LEU A 121 0.22 28.40 1.98
C LEU A 121 -0.60 27.11 1.92
N ALA A 122 -1.83 27.10 2.45
CA ALA A 122 -2.73 25.96 2.32
C ALA A 122 -3.05 25.62 0.86
N SER A 123 -3.22 26.65 0.00
CA SER A 123 -3.44 26.47 -1.44
C SER A 123 -2.21 25.90 -2.15
N GLU A 124 -1.01 26.36 -1.80
CA GLU A 124 0.24 25.80 -2.33
C GLU A 124 0.42 24.33 -1.96
N LEU A 125 0.13 23.96 -0.69
CA LEU A 125 0.18 22.57 -0.25
C LEU A 125 -0.80 21.70 -1.04
N ARG A 126 -2.04 22.17 -1.25
CA ARG A 126 -3.04 21.44 -2.05
C ARG A 126 -2.57 21.18 -3.48
N LYS A 127 -2.01 22.20 -4.11
CA LYS A 127 -1.49 22.09 -5.48
C LYS A 127 -0.37 21.05 -5.56
N GLY A 128 0.56 21.04 -4.60
CA GLY A 128 1.58 19.99 -4.53
C GLY A 128 0.99 18.60 -4.22
N TYR A 129 -0.06 18.56 -3.41
CA TYR A 129 -0.69 17.31 -2.98
C TYR A 129 -1.33 16.52 -4.12
N GLU A 130 -1.74 17.17 -5.22
CA GLU A 130 -2.24 16.48 -6.42
C GLU A 130 -1.22 15.45 -6.92
N TYR A 131 0.00 15.88 -7.23
CA TYR A 131 1.03 14.95 -7.67
C TYR A 131 1.52 14.02 -6.54
N PHE A 132 1.93 14.60 -5.40
CA PHE A 132 2.62 13.86 -4.35
C PHE A 132 1.70 12.97 -3.50
N GLY A 133 0.44 13.38 -3.35
CA GLY A 133 -0.58 12.68 -2.56
C GLY A 133 -1.46 11.77 -3.41
N VAL A 134 -1.86 12.20 -4.61
CA VAL A 134 -2.87 11.52 -5.44
C VAL A 134 -2.24 10.73 -6.59
N ASP A 135 -1.55 11.39 -7.50
CA ASP A 135 -1.08 10.77 -8.76
C ASP A 135 -0.06 9.67 -8.51
N THR A 136 0.83 9.90 -7.56
CA THR A 136 1.89 8.95 -7.19
C THR A 136 1.43 7.83 -6.24
N CYS A 137 0.16 7.85 -5.80
CA CYS A 137 -0.41 6.75 -5.03
C CYS A 137 -0.72 5.56 -5.95
N ALA A 138 -0.25 4.36 -5.60
CA ALA A 138 -0.57 3.15 -6.37
C ALA A 138 -2.02 2.65 -6.19
N ALA A 139 -2.80 3.27 -5.29
CA ALA A 139 -4.15 2.83 -4.89
C ALA A 139 -4.24 1.33 -4.54
N CYS A 140 -3.19 0.78 -3.93
CA CYS A 140 -3.09 -0.66 -3.66
C CYS A 140 -3.67 -1.10 -2.31
N SER A 141 -4.02 -0.16 -1.44
CA SER A 141 -4.54 -0.38 -0.08
C SER A 141 -3.65 -1.22 0.85
N MET A 142 -2.39 -1.52 0.50
CA MET A 142 -1.47 -2.29 1.35
C MET A 142 -1.19 -1.62 2.71
N CYS A 143 -1.31 -0.29 2.78
CA CYS A 143 -1.19 0.46 4.04
C CYS A 143 -2.22 0.03 5.10
N LYS A 144 -3.39 -0.46 4.68
CA LYS A 144 -4.47 -0.87 5.56
C LYS A 144 -4.09 -2.09 6.39
N GLY A 145 -3.52 -3.12 5.75
CA GLY A 145 -3.13 -4.37 6.41
C GLY A 145 -2.04 -4.22 7.45
N LEU A 146 -1.25 -3.14 7.36
CA LEU A 146 -0.15 -2.85 8.29
C LEU A 146 -0.50 -1.83 9.37
N CYS A 147 -1.53 -1.03 9.12
CA CYS A 147 -1.94 -0.02 10.06
C CYS A 147 -2.66 -0.71 11.23
N PRO A 148 -2.22 -0.51 12.49
CA PRO A 148 -2.92 -1.07 13.64
C PRO A 148 -4.34 -0.52 13.81
N LEU A 149 -4.65 0.59 13.14
CA LEU A 149 -5.97 1.21 13.09
C LEU A 149 -6.71 0.94 11.78
N SER A 150 -6.18 0.07 10.92
CA SER A 150 -6.76 -0.30 9.62
C SER A 150 -7.08 0.88 8.70
N ILE A 151 -6.23 1.92 8.72
CA ILE A 151 -6.40 3.11 7.88
C ILE A 151 -5.97 2.83 6.45
N ASP A 152 -6.87 3.07 5.50
CA ASP A 152 -6.60 2.92 4.07
C ASP A 152 -6.37 4.28 3.39
N THR A 153 -5.11 4.68 3.28
CA THR A 153 -4.73 5.92 2.60
C THR A 153 -4.93 5.89 1.08
N ALA A 154 -5.17 4.72 0.48
CA ALA A 154 -5.53 4.67 -0.94
C ALA A 154 -6.84 5.43 -1.19
N GLN A 155 -7.79 5.36 -0.25
CA GLN A 155 -9.08 6.04 -0.34
C GLN A 155 -8.94 7.55 -0.49
N ILE A 156 -7.90 8.16 0.09
CA ILE A 156 -7.57 9.57 -0.11
C ILE A 156 -7.34 9.87 -1.59
N ALA A 157 -6.49 9.08 -2.24
CA ALA A 157 -6.17 9.28 -3.64
C ALA A 157 -7.39 8.97 -4.52
N LEU A 158 -8.10 7.88 -4.24
CA LEU A 158 -9.29 7.49 -4.99
C LEU A 158 -10.39 8.56 -4.92
N SER A 159 -10.65 9.15 -3.75
CA SER A 159 -11.65 10.21 -3.59
C SER A 159 -11.29 11.52 -4.27
N MET A 160 -10.02 11.69 -4.68
CA MET A 160 -9.53 12.92 -5.34
C MET A 160 -9.15 12.73 -6.81
N ARG A 161 -9.04 11.50 -7.29
CA ARG A 161 -8.85 11.25 -8.73
C ARG A 161 -10.08 11.74 -9.48
N ARG A 162 -9.86 12.28 -10.68
CA ARG A 162 -10.88 12.97 -11.47
C ARG A 162 -12.15 12.14 -11.63
N ILE A 163 -13.28 12.74 -11.24
CA ILE A 163 -14.65 12.23 -11.40
C ILE A 163 -15.09 12.27 -12.88
N ASP A 164 -14.39 12.99 -13.75
CA ASP A 164 -14.66 13.06 -15.19
C ASP A 164 -13.52 12.39 -15.98
N PRO A 165 -13.62 11.09 -16.29
CA PRO A 165 -12.55 10.39 -16.96
C PRO A 165 -12.55 10.66 -18.48
N PRO A 166 -11.37 10.75 -19.12
CA PRO A 166 -11.30 10.95 -20.57
C PRO A 166 -11.69 9.68 -21.33
N ALA A 167 -12.34 9.85 -22.49
CA ALA A 167 -12.58 8.77 -23.47
C ALA A 167 -13.35 7.52 -22.93
N PRO A 168 -14.60 7.67 -22.45
CA PRO A 168 -15.43 6.56 -21.95
C PRO A 168 -15.62 5.41 -22.97
N GLU A 169 -15.77 5.74 -24.26
CA GLU A 169 -15.88 4.73 -25.33
C GLU A 169 -14.62 3.87 -25.47
N LEU A 170 -13.44 4.43 -25.16
CA LEU A 170 -12.20 3.65 -25.16
C LEU A 170 -12.17 2.69 -23.96
N ALA A 171 -12.57 3.15 -22.77
CA ALA A 171 -12.68 2.31 -21.58
C ALA A 171 -13.62 1.11 -21.83
N LYS A 172 -14.76 1.35 -22.46
CA LYS A 172 -15.70 0.31 -22.87
C LYS A 172 -15.06 -0.70 -23.83
N LYS A 173 -14.39 -0.24 -24.88
CA LYS A 173 -13.67 -1.11 -25.84
C LYS A 173 -12.57 -1.93 -25.17
N ILE A 174 -11.82 -1.34 -24.22
CA ILE A 174 -10.77 -2.02 -23.46
C ILE A 174 -11.37 -3.17 -22.64
N TYR A 175 -12.50 -2.94 -21.97
CA TYR A 175 -13.18 -3.97 -21.19
C TYR A 175 -13.83 -5.04 -22.08
N ASP A 176 -14.52 -4.63 -23.15
CA ASP A 176 -15.16 -5.57 -24.10
C ASP A 176 -14.14 -6.50 -24.77
N ASN A 177 -12.86 -6.09 -24.82
CA ASN A 177 -11.75 -6.85 -25.38
C ASN A 177 -10.68 -7.21 -24.33
N PHE A 178 -11.06 -7.39 -23.07
CA PHE A 178 -10.11 -7.47 -21.95
C PHE A 178 -9.03 -8.55 -22.11
N SER A 179 -9.37 -9.74 -22.63
CA SER A 179 -8.37 -10.78 -22.91
C SER A 179 -7.34 -10.36 -23.96
N THR A 180 -7.74 -9.62 -24.99
CA THR A 180 -6.85 -9.05 -26.01
C THR A 180 -6.02 -7.91 -25.41
N THR A 181 -6.62 -7.05 -24.59
CA THR A 181 -5.92 -6.01 -23.83
C THR A 181 -4.78 -6.62 -23.00
N LEU A 182 -5.06 -7.70 -22.26
CA LEU A 182 -4.03 -8.41 -21.48
C LEU A 182 -2.94 -9.03 -22.36
N GLN A 183 -3.27 -9.51 -23.56
CA GLN A 183 -2.27 -10.00 -24.51
C GLN A 183 -1.37 -8.86 -25.01
N MET A 184 -1.94 -7.68 -25.29
CA MET A 184 -1.16 -6.49 -25.66
C MET A 184 -0.24 -6.03 -24.53
N CYS A 185 -0.72 -6.03 -23.27
CA CYS A 185 0.12 -5.72 -22.12
C CYS A 185 1.32 -6.68 -22.00
N ARG A 186 1.08 -7.99 -22.15
CA ARG A 186 2.14 -9.01 -22.19
C ARG A 186 3.11 -8.79 -23.35
N ALA A 187 2.59 -8.44 -24.53
CA ALA A 187 3.41 -8.18 -25.70
C ALA A 187 4.33 -6.97 -25.46
N GLY A 188 3.80 -5.89 -24.90
CA GLY A 188 4.54 -4.68 -24.56
C GLY A 188 5.76 -4.95 -23.68
N VAL A 189 5.59 -5.68 -22.57
CA VAL A 189 6.72 -6.06 -21.70
C VAL A 189 7.62 -7.15 -22.30
N SER A 190 7.15 -7.88 -23.32
CA SER A 190 7.98 -8.88 -24.02
C SER A 190 8.82 -8.32 -25.17
N LEU A 191 8.47 -7.15 -25.71
CA LEU A 191 9.29 -6.43 -26.69
C LEU A 191 10.63 -5.98 -26.09
N GLU A 192 10.70 -5.84 -24.76
CA GLU A 192 11.93 -5.68 -23.99
C GLU A 192 12.74 -6.97 -23.82
N GLY A 193 12.10 -8.14 -23.98
CA GLY A 193 12.76 -9.45 -23.98
C GLY A 193 13.59 -9.72 -25.24
N ILE A 194 13.32 -9.01 -26.34
CA ILE A 194 14.14 -9.03 -27.57
C ILE A 194 15.37 -8.12 -27.42
N ALA A 195 15.28 -7.07 -26.59
CA ALA A 195 16.41 -6.24 -26.14
C ALA A 195 17.16 -6.87 -24.93
N GLY A 196 17.35 -8.19 -24.96
CA GLY A 196 17.63 -9.06 -23.81
C GLY A 196 18.99 -8.92 -23.11
N SER A 197 19.75 -7.84 -23.30
CA SER A 197 20.96 -7.59 -22.52
C SER A 197 20.73 -6.51 -21.45
N ILE A 198 21.23 -6.75 -20.23
CA ILE A 198 21.26 -5.74 -19.15
C ILE A 198 21.90 -4.42 -19.63
N ILE A 199 22.80 -4.50 -20.61
CA ILE A 199 23.47 -3.36 -21.25
C ILE A 199 22.47 -2.50 -22.03
N THR A 200 21.59 -3.13 -22.82
CA THR A 200 20.52 -2.44 -23.57
C THR A 200 19.50 -1.79 -22.64
N GLN A 201 19.14 -2.45 -21.54
CA GLN A 201 18.21 -1.88 -20.54
C GLN A 201 18.80 -0.68 -19.81
N LYS A 202 20.10 -0.72 -19.47
CA LYS A 202 20.80 0.45 -18.90
C LYS A 202 20.85 1.62 -19.89
N ALA A 203 21.00 1.35 -21.19
CA ALA A 203 21.02 2.38 -22.23
C ALA A 203 19.64 3.01 -22.42
N ILE A 204 18.57 2.21 -22.56
CA ILE A 204 17.19 2.69 -22.69
C ILE A 204 16.78 3.48 -21.44
N SER A 205 17.09 2.98 -20.25
CA SER A 205 16.79 3.70 -19.00
C SER A 205 17.48 5.07 -18.95
N LYS A 206 18.76 5.16 -19.34
CA LYS A 206 19.47 6.46 -19.43
C LYS A 206 18.89 7.40 -20.48
N ILE A 207 18.51 6.88 -21.65
CA ILE A 207 17.92 7.68 -22.74
C ILE A 207 16.57 8.24 -22.31
N THR A 208 15.70 7.37 -21.75
CA THR A 208 14.38 7.77 -21.28
C THR A 208 14.46 8.68 -20.06
N GLU A 209 15.42 8.48 -19.16
CA GLU A 209 15.71 9.39 -18.04
C GLU A 209 16.15 10.78 -18.55
N GLY A 210 17.07 10.84 -19.51
CA GLY A 210 17.50 12.11 -20.12
C GLY A 210 16.37 12.83 -20.87
N LEU A 211 15.60 12.09 -21.67
CA LEU A 211 14.43 12.63 -22.37
C LEU A 211 13.34 13.07 -21.39
N HIS A 212 13.08 12.32 -20.32
CA HIS A 212 12.12 12.70 -19.29
C HIS A 212 12.58 13.97 -18.57
N GLY A 213 13.87 14.09 -18.23
CA GLY A 213 14.44 15.31 -17.64
C GLY A 213 14.30 16.55 -18.51
N VAL A 214 14.33 16.39 -19.84
CA VAL A 214 14.16 17.51 -20.80
C VAL A 214 12.69 17.80 -21.09
N THR A 215 11.87 16.77 -21.29
CA THR A 215 10.50 16.91 -21.80
C THR A 215 9.45 16.98 -20.68
N GLY A 216 9.74 16.47 -19.49
CA GLY A 216 8.79 16.29 -18.39
C GLY A 216 7.68 15.27 -18.67
N VAL A 217 7.56 14.75 -19.90
CA VAL A 217 6.42 13.92 -20.34
C VAL A 217 6.84 12.56 -20.92
N THR A 218 8.10 12.39 -21.33
CA THR A 218 8.57 11.10 -21.85
C THR A 218 8.51 10.04 -20.76
N PRO A 219 7.85 8.89 -20.96
CA PRO A 219 7.78 7.85 -19.92
C PRO A 219 9.16 7.34 -19.52
N TYR A 220 9.45 7.34 -18.21
CA TYR A 220 10.65 6.72 -17.66
C TYR A 220 10.55 5.19 -17.76
N VAL A 221 11.57 4.54 -18.34
CA VAL A 221 11.67 3.08 -18.37
C VAL A 221 12.69 2.64 -17.32
N PRO A 222 12.26 1.90 -16.27
CA PRO A 222 13.17 1.44 -15.23
C PRO A 222 14.13 0.37 -15.76
N LYS A 223 15.30 0.27 -15.12
CA LYS A 223 16.34 -0.73 -15.46
C LYS A 223 15.86 -2.18 -15.39
N THR A 224 14.78 -2.42 -14.63
CA THR A 224 14.17 -3.73 -14.44
C THR A 224 12.66 -3.60 -14.62
N THR A 225 12.10 -4.41 -15.50
CA THR A 225 10.67 -4.47 -15.80
C THR A 225 10.14 -5.88 -15.54
N PRO A 226 8.84 -6.03 -15.22
CA PRO A 226 8.25 -7.35 -15.08
C PRO A 226 8.33 -8.13 -16.39
N LYS A 227 8.40 -9.47 -16.30
CA LYS A 227 8.34 -10.33 -17.49
C LYS A 227 6.89 -10.64 -17.85
N ALA A 228 6.63 -10.91 -19.12
CA ALA A 228 5.33 -11.39 -19.57
C ALA A 228 4.97 -12.74 -18.91
N ASN A 229 3.81 -12.81 -18.27
CA ASN A 229 3.25 -14.08 -17.79
C ASN A 229 2.42 -14.75 -18.89
N ARG A 230 2.90 -15.88 -19.40
CA ARG A 230 2.21 -16.69 -20.43
C ARG A 230 1.60 -17.98 -19.86
N TYR A 231 1.55 -18.10 -18.53
CA TYR A 231 1.02 -19.29 -17.88
C TYR A 231 -0.48 -19.44 -18.14
N LYS A 232 -0.90 -20.63 -18.60
CA LYS A 232 -2.30 -20.94 -18.91
C LYS A 232 -2.97 -21.55 -17.69
N LEU A 233 -3.96 -20.85 -17.15
CA LEU A 233 -4.73 -21.30 -15.99
C LEU A 233 -5.68 -22.43 -16.39
N LYS A 234 -5.64 -23.54 -15.64
CA LYS A 234 -6.52 -24.69 -15.80
C LYS A 234 -6.81 -25.26 -14.42
N ASN A 235 -8.03 -25.76 -14.22
CA ASN A 235 -8.40 -26.40 -12.96
C ASN A 235 -7.40 -27.51 -12.60
N ARG A 236 -7.02 -27.57 -11.33
CA ARG A 236 -6.13 -28.57 -10.76
C ARG A 236 -6.97 -29.41 -9.80
N ILE A 237 -7.54 -30.49 -10.31
CA ILE A 237 -8.45 -31.37 -9.57
C ILE A 237 -7.84 -32.77 -9.53
N LYS A 238 -7.75 -33.37 -8.35
CA LYS A 238 -7.30 -34.75 -8.16
C LYS A 238 -8.37 -35.59 -7.46
N PRO A 239 -8.60 -36.85 -7.87
CA PRO A 239 -9.61 -37.71 -7.24
C PRO A 239 -9.41 -37.92 -5.74
N THR A 240 -8.17 -37.77 -5.25
CA THR A 240 -7.78 -38.03 -3.86
C THR A 240 -7.98 -36.83 -2.93
N ASN A 241 -8.26 -35.64 -3.47
CA ASN A 241 -8.36 -34.42 -2.70
C ASN A 241 -9.83 -34.14 -2.34
N PHE A 242 -10.08 -33.74 -1.09
CA PHE A 242 -11.43 -33.46 -0.60
C PHE A 242 -11.71 -31.95 -0.51
N GLU A 243 -10.67 -31.14 -0.32
CA GLU A 243 -10.79 -29.70 -0.22
C GLU A 243 -10.60 -29.01 -1.58
N LYS A 244 -11.39 -27.97 -1.81
CA LYS A 244 -11.41 -27.19 -3.04
C LYS A 244 -11.44 -25.71 -2.71
N VAL A 245 -10.68 -24.94 -3.47
CA VAL A 245 -10.66 -23.48 -3.39
C VAL A 245 -10.87 -22.90 -4.79
N VAL A 246 -11.61 -21.81 -4.87
CA VAL A 246 -11.67 -20.98 -6.07
C VAL A 246 -10.51 -19.99 -6.02
N TYR A 247 -9.58 -20.09 -6.95
CA TYR A 247 -8.47 -19.14 -7.02
C TYR A 247 -8.73 -18.10 -8.11
N PHE A 248 -8.86 -16.83 -7.70
CA PHE A 248 -8.92 -15.71 -8.62
C PHE A 248 -7.56 -15.02 -8.69
N SER A 249 -6.86 -15.23 -9.81
CA SER A 249 -5.65 -14.47 -10.10
C SER A 249 -5.98 -13.17 -10.82
N THR A 250 -5.51 -12.05 -10.27
CA THR A 250 -5.81 -10.72 -10.81
C THR A 250 -5.22 -10.47 -12.20
N CYS A 251 -5.74 -9.46 -12.89
CA CYS A 251 -5.31 -9.09 -14.23
C CYS A 251 -3.81 -8.77 -14.29
N ALA A 252 -3.28 -8.07 -13.28
CA ALA A 252 -1.86 -7.75 -13.16
C ALA A 252 -1.01 -9.03 -13.05
N ASN A 253 -1.36 -9.94 -12.13
CA ASN A 253 -0.64 -11.20 -11.96
C ASN A 253 -0.80 -12.14 -13.18
N ARG A 254 -1.90 -12.03 -13.94
CA ARG A 254 -2.06 -12.74 -15.22
C ARG A 254 -1.24 -12.13 -16.35
N ALA A 255 -0.94 -10.84 -16.31
CA ALA A 255 -0.11 -10.16 -17.31
C ALA A 255 1.39 -10.30 -17.02
N PHE A 256 1.77 -10.27 -15.74
CA PHE A 256 3.15 -10.11 -15.31
C PHE A 256 3.62 -11.24 -14.39
N LYS A 257 4.91 -11.60 -14.51
CA LYS A 257 5.62 -12.51 -13.60
C LYS A 257 6.91 -11.83 -13.11
N PRO A 258 7.59 -12.39 -12.07
CA PRO A 258 8.80 -11.79 -11.51
C PRO A 258 9.83 -11.36 -12.58
N ASN A 259 10.50 -10.24 -12.32
CA ASN A 259 11.49 -9.64 -13.22
C ASN A 259 12.81 -10.44 -13.23
N GLN A 260 13.84 -9.93 -13.93
CA GLN A 260 15.17 -10.52 -13.95
C GLN A 260 15.85 -10.37 -12.58
N GLY A 261 16.59 -11.41 -12.14
CA GLY A 261 17.40 -11.37 -10.92
C GLY A 261 16.84 -12.11 -9.72
N TYR A 262 15.62 -12.67 -9.82
CA TYR A 262 15.10 -13.65 -8.86
C TYR A 262 15.50 -15.07 -9.26
N ASP A 263 15.86 -15.89 -8.26
CA ASP A 263 16.18 -17.31 -8.46
C ASP A 263 14.94 -18.13 -8.86
N ASP A 264 13.76 -17.71 -8.38
CA ASP A 264 12.47 -18.32 -8.72
C ASP A 264 11.78 -17.51 -9.83
N ASP A 265 11.63 -18.12 -11.01
CA ASP A 265 11.03 -17.49 -12.18
C ASP A 265 9.55 -17.86 -12.38
N ARG A 266 8.98 -18.65 -11.46
CA ARG A 266 7.59 -19.07 -11.47
C ARG A 266 6.67 -17.86 -11.35
N SER A 267 5.53 -17.93 -12.03
CA SER A 267 4.46 -16.96 -11.80
C SER A 267 3.80 -17.19 -10.44
N LEU A 268 3.14 -16.17 -9.89
CA LEU A 268 2.43 -16.31 -8.62
C LEU A 268 1.41 -17.46 -8.65
N GLN A 269 0.75 -17.68 -9.79
CA GLN A 269 -0.18 -18.79 -9.95
C GLN A 269 0.50 -20.16 -9.86
N GLN A 270 1.71 -20.30 -10.41
CA GLN A 270 2.47 -21.54 -10.27
C GLN A 270 2.90 -21.79 -8.81
N VAL A 271 3.18 -20.73 -8.06
CA VAL A 271 3.50 -20.82 -6.62
C VAL A 271 2.26 -21.24 -5.83
N VAL A 272 1.10 -20.61 -6.05
CA VAL A 272 -0.18 -20.97 -5.42
C VAL A 272 -0.56 -22.42 -5.76
N GLU A 273 -0.47 -22.81 -7.04
CA GLU A 273 -0.73 -24.20 -7.45
C GLU A 273 0.23 -25.19 -6.78
N SER A 274 1.50 -24.83 -6.62
CA SER A 274 2.48 -25.67 -5.92
C SER A 274 2.14 -25.82 -4.43
N LEU A 275 1.71 -24.75 -3.78
CA LEU A 275 1.32 -24.75 -2.36
C LEU A 275 0.05 -25.58 -2.14
N CYS A 276 -1.01 -25.33 -2.89
CA CYS A 276 -2.26 -26.10 -2.81
C CYS A 276 -2.03 -27.58 -3.11
N ASN A 277 -1.20 -27.90 -4.10
CA ASN A 277 -0.85 -29.29 -4.41
C ASN A 277 -0.14 -29.99 -3.23
N LYS A 278 0.73 -29.30 -2.48
CA LYS A 278 1.38 -29.83 -1.27
C LYS A 278 0.41 -29.93 -0.09
N ALA A 279 -0.58 -29.07 -0.03
CA ALA A 279 -1.64 -29.07 0.98
C ALA A 279 -2.80 -30.02 0.66
N HIS A 280 -2.77 -30.73 -0.47
CA HIS A 280 -3.87 -31.58 -0.94
C HIS A 280 -5.20 -30.83 -1.19
N ILE A 281 -5.11 -29.56 -1.61
CA ILE A 281 -6.24 -28.69 -1.95
C ILE A 281 -6.32 -28.56 -3.48
N ASP A 282 -7.51 -28.81 -4.02
CA ASP A 282 -7.82 -28.63 -5.44
C ASP A 282 -8.11 -27.16 -5.78
N ILE A 283 -7.69 -26.73 -6.96
CA ILE A 283 -7.92 -25.36 -7.45
C ILE A 283 -8.94 -25.36 -8.58
N ILE A 284 -9.94 -24.50 -8.41
CA ILE A 284 -10.93 -24.15 -9.42
C ILE A 284 -10.66 -22.72 -9.88
N TYR A 285 -10.53 -22.52 -11.19
CA TYR A 285 -10.51 -21.18 -11.77
C TYR A 285 -11.90 -20.83 -12.32
N PRO A 286 -12.37 -19.58 -12.16
CA PRO A 286 -13.57 -19.10 -12.84
C PRO A 286 -13.48 -19.29 -14.36
N LYS A 287 -14.61 -19.64 -14.99
CA LYS A 287 -14.68 -19.74 -16.45
C LYS A 287 -14.43 -18.36 -17.07
N HIS A 288 -13.69 -18.35 -18.17
CA HIS A 288 -13.33 -17.11 -18.88
C HIS A 288 -12.60 -16.07 -18.01
N ILE A 289 -11.81 -16.53 -17.02
CA ILE A 289 -11.06 -15.65 -16.13
C ILE A 289 -10.26 -14.59 -16.89
N GLU A 290 -9.76 -14.89 -18.10
CA GLU A 290 -9.06 -13.97 -19.00
C GLU A 290 -9.82 -12.68 -19.31
N ASN A 291 -11.14 -12.67 -19.21
CA ASN A 291 -11.99 -11.50 -19.44
C ASN A 291 -12.46 -10.80 -18.16
N LEU A 292 -12.20 -11.37 -16.97
CA LEU A 292 -12.66 -10.82 -15.71
C LEU A 292 -11.72 -9.72 -15.18
N CYS A 293 -12.29 -8.63 -14.67
CA CYS A 293 -11.58 -7.54 -14.01
C CYS A 293 -12.24 -7.23 -12.66
N CYS A 294 -11.48 -6.73 -11.69
CA CYS A 294 -12.05 -6.27 -10.42
C CYS A 294 -12.65 -4.86 -10.49
N GLY A 295 -12.61 -4.20 -11.65
CA GLY A 295 -13.22 -2.88 -11.86
C GLY A 295 -12.38 -1.69 -11.37
N LEU A 296 -11.26 -1.91 -10.67
CA LEU A 296 -10.41 -0.83 -10.14
C LEU A 296 -9.90 0.13 -11.23
N SER A 297 -9.40 -0.39 -12.35
CA SER A 297 -8.93 0.46 -13.47
C SER A 297 -10.05 1.24 -14.17
N PHE A 298 -11.30 0.91 -13.87
CA PHE A 298 -12.49 1.52 -14.45
C PHE A 298 -13.31 2.28 -13.40
N GLU A 299 -12.78 2.52 -12.20
CA GLU A 299 -13.54 3.07 -11.05
C GLU A 299 -14.27 4.39 -11.33
N ASN A 300 -13.77 5.20 -12.28
CA ASN A 300 -14.38 6.47 -12.68
C ASN A 300 -15.35 6.34 -13.87
N TYR A 301 -15.49 5.15 -14.46
CA TYR A 301 -16.38 4.85 -15.58
C TYR A 301 -17.51 3.93 -15.09
N ASP A 302 -18.54 4.51 -14.48
CA ASP A 302 -19.60 3.79 -13.75
C ASP A 302 -20.17 2.59 -14.52
N ASP A 303 -20.50 2.77 -15.79
CA ASP A 303 -21.08 1.71 -16.64
C ASP A 303 -20.13 0.52 -16.84
N VAL A 304 -18.84 0.79 -17.05
CA VAL A 304 -17.81 -0.24 -17.20
C VAL A 304 -17.47 -0.86 -15.85
N HIS A 305 -17.42 -0.05 -14.79
CA HIS A 305 -17.11 -0.47 -13.43
C HIS A 305 -18.17 -1.45 -12.91
N GLU A 306 -19.44 -1.06 -12.93
CA GLU A 306 -20.56 -1.87 -12.44
C GLU A 306 -20.63 -3.20 -13.18
N ARG A 307 -20.48 -3.17 -14.51
CA ARG A 307 -20.43 -4.38 -15.34
C ARG A 307 -19.25 -5.27 -14.97
N ALA A 308 -18.06 -4.72 -14.77
CA ALA A 308 -16.88 -5.47 -14.37
C ALA A 308 -17.06 -6.18 -13.02
N VAL A 309 -17.61 -5.48 -12.03
CA VAL A 309 -17.88 -6.06 -10.70
C VAL A 309 -18.96 -7.13 -10.78
N LYS A 310 -20.03 -6.90 -11.58
CA LYS A 310 -21.09 -7.87 -11.78
C LYS A 310 -20.60 -9.15 -12.48
N ASP A 311 -19.88 -9.01 -13.59
CA ASP A 311 -19.34 -10.15 -14.33
C ASP A 311 -18.37 -10.98 -13.46
N LEU A 312 -17.58 -10.30 -12.64
CA LEU A 312 -16.71 -10.93 -11.64
C LEU A 312 -17.52 -11.72 -10.60
N HIS A 313 -18.53 -11.09 -9.98
CA HIS A 313 -19.37 -11.72 -8.97
C HIS A 313 -20.08 -12.97 -9.52
N ASP A 314 -20.74 -12.85 -10.68
CA ASP A 314 -21.43 -13.95 -11.34
C ASP A 314 -20.48 -15.13 -11.63
N ALA A 315 -19.26 -14.84 -12.06
CA ALA A 315 -18.24 -15.86 -12.33
C ALA A 315 -17.74 -16.55 -11.05
N LEU A 316 -17.56 -15.80 -9.96
CA LEU A 316 -17.16 -16.33 -8.66
C LEU A 316 -18.27 -17.16 -8.00
N MET A 317 -19.52 -16.70 -8.05
CA MET A 317 -20.69 -17.46 -7.58
C MET A 317 -20.77 -18.82 -8.29
N LYS A 318 -20.61 -18.82 -9.62
CA LYS A 318 -20.62 -20.05 -10.40
C LYS A 318 -19.43 -20.97 -10.08
N ALA A 319 -18.23 -20.41 -9.93
CA ALA A 319 -17.03 -21.18 -9.65
C ALA A 319 -17.04 -21.80 -8.24
N SER A 320 -17.58 -21.06 -7.26
CA SER A 320 -17.69 -21.47 -5.86
C SER A 320 -18.85 -22.42 -5.59
N GLN A 321 -19.68 -22.74 -6.60
CA GLN A 321 -20.94 -23.48 -6.42
C GLN A 321 -21.87 -22.81 -5.41
N ASN A 322 -22.16 -21.52 -5.62
CA ASN A 322 -22.98 -20.67 -4.75
C ASN A 322 -22.40 -20.58 -3.32
N GLY A 323 -21.11 -20.27 -3.21
CA GLY A 323 -20.43 -20.06 -1.92
C GLY A 323 -20.00 -21.32 -1.19
N LYS A 324 -20.16 -22.51 -1.78
CA LYS A 324 -19.71 -23.78 -1.18
C LYS A 324 -18.19 -23.83 -1.00
N TYR A 325 -17.42 -23.30 -1.95
CA TYR A 325 -15.96 -23.29 -1.89
C TYR A 325 -15.46 -21.89 -1.56
N PRO A 326 -14.51 -21.76 -0.61
CA PRO A 326 -13.89 -20.48 -0.32
C PRO A 326 -13.15 -19.97 -1.57
N ILE A 327 -13.11 -18.65 -1.70
CA ILE A 327 -12.40 -17.94 -2.76
C ILE A 327 -11.11 -17.36 -2.17
N VAL A 328 -10.03 -17.44 -2.94
CA VAL A 328 -8.74 -16.85 -2.61
C VAL A 328 -8.32 -15.89 -3.71
N ILE A 329 -7.84 -14.70 -3.34
CA ILE A 329 -7.34 -13.67 -4.25
C ILE A 329 -5.90 -13.25 -3.90
N ASP A 330 -5.12 -12.97 -4.94
CA ASP A 330 -3.69 -12.70 -4.85
C ASP A 330 -3.28 -11.22 -4.91
N HIS A 331 -4.19 -10.28 -4.62
CA HIS A 331 -3.89 -8.86 -4.73
C HIS A 331 -4.81 -7.94 -3.91
N SER A 332 -4.23 -7.26 -2.92
CA SER A 332 -4.91 -6.37 -1.97
C SER A 332 -5.73 -5.27 -2.62
N ALA A 333 -5.26 -4.70 -3.73
CA ALA A 333 -5.97 -3.64 -4.45
C ALA A 333 -7.34 -4.13 -4.96
N CYS A 334 -7.37 -5.24 -5.69
CA CYS A 334 -8.63 -5.82 -6.15
C CYS A 334 -9.49 -6.30 -4.97
N PHE A 335 -8.88 -6.86 -3.92
CA PHE A 335 -9.61 -7.29 -2.74
C PHE A 335 -10.35 -6.12 -2.08
N ASN A 336 -9.62 -5.03 -1.83
CA ASN A 336 -10.18 -3.84 -1.20
C ASN A 336 -11.13 -3.07 -2.10
N HIS A 337 -11.02 -3.19 -3.43
CA HIS A 337 -11.90 -2.51 -4.38
C HIS A 337 -13.24 -3.22 -4.56
N ALA A 338 -13.23 -4.53 -4.79
CA ALA A 338 -14.43 -5.26 -5.19
C ALA A 338 -14.78 -6.43 -4.25
N PHE A 339 -13.81 -7.28 -3.92
CA PHE A 339 -14.11 -8.57 -3.30
C PHE A 339 -14.63 -8.43 -1.85
N LYS A 340 -14.10 -7.49 -1.07
CA LYS A 340 -14.59 -7.25 0.31
C LYS A 340 -16.06 -6.80 0.37
N HIS A 341 -16.64 -6.41 -0.76
CA HIS A 341 -18.02 -5.96 -0.89
C HIS A 341 -18.96 -7.05 -1.42
N MET A 342 -18.52 -8.30 -1.47
CA MET A 342 -19.31 -9.48 -1.88
C MET A 342 -19.60 -10.36 -0.64
N PRO A 343 -20.50 -9.94 0.27
CA PRO A 343 -20.70 -10.60 1.56
C PRO A 343 -21.35 -11.99 1.46
N ASP A 344 -21.91 -12.34 0.31
CA ASP A 344 -22.48 -13.64 -0.01
C ASP A 344 -21.42 -14.70 -0.37
N LEU A 345 -20.15 -14.31 -0.43
CA LEU A 345 -19.02 -15.16 -0.77
C LEU A 345 -17.94 -15.11 0.33
N GLU A 346 -17.44 -16.28 0.74
CA GLU A 346 -16.27 -16.35 1.61
C GLU A 346 -15.01 -16.08 0.78
N ILE A 347 -14.40 -14.91 0.94
CA ILE A 347 -13.21 -14.49 0.19
C ILE A 347 -12.05 -14.16 1.13
N ASN A 348 -10.92 -14.79 0.87
CA ASN A 348 -9.67 -14.61 1.60
C ASN A 348 -8.62 -13.93 0.72
N ASP A 349 -8.05 -12.83 1.21
CA ASP A 349 -6.89 -12.15 0.61
C ASP A 349 -5.60 -12.81 1.10
N ILE A 350 -4.76 -13.29 0.16
CA ILE A 350 -3.47 -13.93 0.47
C ILE A 350 -2.26 -13.07 0.06
N SER A 351 -2.49 -11.78 -0.23
CA SER A 351 -1.43 -10.85 -0.65
C SER A 351 -0.64 -10.19 0.47
#